data_AF-I3MT99-F1
#
_entry.id   AF-I3MT99-F1
#
_cell.length_a   1.000
_cell.length_b   1.000
_cell.length_c   1.000
_cell.angle_alpha   90.00
_cell.angle_beta   90.00
_cell.angle_gamma   90.00
#
_symmetry.space_group_name_H-M   'P 1'
#
loop_
_entity.id
_entity.type
_entity.pdbx_description
1 polymer ?
#
loop_
_entity_poly.entity_id
_entity_poly.type
_entity_poly.pdbx_seq_one_letter_code
_entity_poly.pdbx_strand_id
1 'polypeptide(L)'
;MPGRSSSSSGSTGFISFSGVESALSSLKTFQSCISSGMDTVSSVALDLVETQTEVSSEYSMDKAMVEFAIMDRDLNHYVKAVQSTINHVKEERPEKIPDLKLLVEKKFLALQNKSSDMDFQNNEKFVQFKQQLKELKKQ
;
A
#
# COMPACT_ATOMS: atom_id res chain seq x y z
N MET A 1 -4.21 -33.37 54.45
CA MET A 1 -4.35 -32.76 53.11
C MET A 1 -5.74 -32.15 52.99
N PRO A 2 -5.84 -30.88 52.60
CA PRO A 2 -6.81 -30.51 51.57
C PRO A 2 -6.27 -29.50 50.54
N GLY A 3 -6.49 -29.85 49.26
CA GLY A 3 -6.99 -28.96 48.21
C GLY A 3 -6.18 -27.71 47.84
N ARG A 4 -5.17 -27.86 46.96
CA ARG A 4 -4.71 -26.75 46.12
C ARG A 4 -5.78 -26.53 45.04
N SER A 5 -6.64 -25.54 45.23
CA SER A 5 -7.41 -24.95 44.13
C SER A 5 -6.46 -24.11 43.31
N SER A 6 -5.80 -24.73 42.32
CA SER A 6 -5.11 -24.00 41.27
C SER A 6 -6.16 -23.41 40.35
N SER A 7 -6.62 -22.19 40.66
CA SER A 7 -7.24 -21.31 39.69
C SER A 7 -6.18 -21.00 38.64
N SER A 8 -6.17 -21.78 37.55
CA SER A 8 -5.52 -21.35 36.31
C SER A 8 -6.30 -20.15 35.81
N SER A 9 -5.92 -18.97 36.30
CA SER A 9 -6.29 -17.70 35.70
C SER A 9 -5.84 -17.80 34.25
N GLY A 10 -6.80 -18.04 33.36
CA GLY A 10 -6.57 -18.09 31.93
C GLY A 10 -5.91 -16.77 31.57
N SER A 11 -4.61 -16.81 31.31
CA SER A 11 -3.90 -15.68 30.75
C SER A 11 -4.56 -15.44 29.40
N THR A 12 -5.48 -14.47 29.34
CA THR A 12 -5.84 -13.82 28.08
C THR A 12 -4.55 -13.15 27.63
N GLY A 13 -3.70 -13.94 26.97
CA GLY A 13 -2.38 -13.52 26.55
C GLY A 13 -2.56 -12.31 25.66
N PHE A 14 -2.17 -11.14 26.16
CA PHE A 14 -2.17 -9.93 25.37
C PHE A 14 -1.35 -10.20 24.10
N ILE A 15 -1.98 -10.13 22.93
CA ILE A 15 -1.29 -10.29 21.66
C ILE A 15 -0.47 -9.02 21.44
N SER A 16 0.85 -9.16 21.45
CA SER A 16 1.75 -8.08 21.07
C SER A 16 1.82 -7.96 19.55
N PHE A 17 1.64 -6.75 19.03
CA PHE A 17 1.73 -6.44 17.60
C PHE A 17 2.97 -5.61 17.24
N SER A 18 3.89 -5.38 18.18
CA SER A 18 5.03 -4.47 17.99
C SER A 18 5.91 -4.84 16.80
N GLY A 19 6.15 -6.13 16.57
CA GLY A 19 6.90 -6.59 15.39
C GLY A 19 6.18 -6.30 14.08
N VAL A 20 4.86 -6.46 14.04
CA VAL A 20 4.04 -6.13 12.86
C VAL A 20 4.00 -4.62 12.63
N GLU A 21 3.84 -3.83 13.68
CA GLU A 21 3.83 -2.35 13.61
C GLU A 21 5.19 -1.79 13.15
N SER A 22 6.28 -2.40 13.59
CA SER A 22 7.64 -2.07 13.14
C SER A 22 7.82 -2.40 11.65
N ALA A 23 7.48 -3.62 11.23
CA ALA A 23 7.54 -4.02 9.83
C ALA A 23 6.67 -3.13 8.93
N LEU A 24 5.47 -2.76 9.42
CA LEU A 24 4.57 -1.86 8.70
C LEU A 24 5.14 -0.45 8.56
N SER A 25 5.85 0.04 9.57
CA SER A 25 6.52 1.35 9.52
C SER A 25 7.63 1.35 8.48
N SER A 26 8.46 0.31 8.44
CA SER A 26 9.46 0.13 7.38
C SER A 26 8.80 0.03 5.99
N LEU A 27 7.68 -0.68 5.89
CA LEU A 27 6.96 -0.80 4.62
C LEU A 27 6.41 0.55 4.14
N LYS A 28 5.89 1.40 5.04
CA LYS A 28 5.47 2.77 4.71
C LYS A 28 6.62 3.63 4.19
N THR A 29 7.83 3.47 4.73
CA THR A 29 9.00 4.22 4.22
C THR A 29 9.34 3.89 2.77
N PHE A 30 8.93 2.71 2.28
CA PHE A 30 9.09 2.31 0.88
C PHE A 30 8.25 3.14 -0.10
N GLN A 31 7.22 3.86 0.37
CA GLN A 31 6.47 4.80 -0.47
C GLN A 31 7.38 5.90 -1.04
N SER A 32 8.47 6.25 -0.34
CA SER A 32 9.46 7.19 -0.87
C SER A 32 10.20 6.63 -2.10
N CYS A 33 10.46 5.32 -2.14
CA CYS A 33 11.07 4.66 -3.30
C CYS A 33 10.13 4.68 -4.51
N ILE A 34 8.83 4.41 -4.31
CA ILE A 34 7.82 4.51 -5.37
C ILE A 34 7.74 5.94 -5.90
N SER A 35 7.64 6.90 -4.98
CA SER A 35 7.59 8.33 -5.29
C SER A 35 8.81 8.79 -6.09
N SER A 36 10.01 8.34 -5.73
CA SER A 36 11.24 8.63 -6.48
C SER A 36 11.25 7.97 -7.86
N GLY A 37 10.73 6.74 -7.99
CA GLY A 37 10.60 6.08 -9.28
C GLY A 37 9.68 6.84 -10.24
N MET A 38 8.58 7.40 -9.72
CA MET A 38 7.68 8.26 -10.49
C MET A 38 8.36 9.55 -10.96
N ASP A 39 9.23 10.16 -10.14
CA ASP A 39 10.00 11.35 -10.55
C ASP A 39 10.98 11.02 -11.68
N THR A 40 11.67 9.87 -11.58
CA THR A 40 12.59 9.41 -12.63
C THR A 40 11.86 9.13 -13.94
N VAL A 41 10.73 8.39 -13.89
CA VAL A 41 9.91 8.12 -15.09
C VAL A 41 9.42 9.43 -15.71
N SER A 42 8.98 10.38 -14.89
CA SER A 42 8.53 11.69 -15.37
C SER A 42 9.66 12.43 -16.07
N SER A 43 10.83 12.57 -15.44
CA SER A 43 11.99 13.24 -16.04
C SER A 43 12.36 12.63 -17.39
N VAL A 44 12.51 11.30 -17.43
CA VAL A 44 12.91 10.61 -18.67
C VAL A 44 11.84 10.78 -19.76
N ALA A 45 10.55 10.71 -19.41
CA ALA A 45 9.48 10.92 -20.38
C ALA A 45 9.49 12.34 -20.99
N LEU A 46 9.76 13.36 -20.17
CA LEU A 46 9.85 14.74 -20.62
C LEU A 46 11.04 14.91 -21.56
N ASP A 47 12.23 14.41 -21.18
CA ASP A 47 13.45 14.46 -22.01
C ASP A 47 13.25 13.78 -23.37
N LEU A 48 12.56 12.63 -23.40
CA LEU A 48 12.26 11.91 -24.64
C LEU A 48 11.34 12.69 -25.57
N VAL A 49 10.33 13.37 -25.02
CA VAL A 49 9.41 14.21 -25.79
C VAL A 49 10.13 15.44 -26.34
N GLU A 50 10.97 16.09 -25.53
CA GLU A 50 11.75 17.26 -25.95
C GLU A 50 12.76 16.94 -27.05
N THR A 51 13.38 15.75 -26.99
CA THR A 51 14.36 15.31 -28.00
C THR A 51 13.74 14.66 -29.24
N GLN A 52 12.41 14.52 -29.30
CA GLN A 52 11.68 13.81 -30.37
C GLN A 52 12.20 12.38 -30.58
N THR A 53 12.64 11.73 -29.50
CA THR A 53 13.18 10.36 -29.56
C THR A 53 12.02 9.38 -29.68
N GLU A 54 12.01 8.57 -30.75
CA GLU A 54 11.06 7.47 -30.88
C GLU A 54 11.39 6.36 -29.87
N VAL A 55 10.41 6.02 -29.02
CA VAL A 55 10.53 4.92 -28.06
C VAL A 55 9.57 3.81 -28.46
N SER A 56 10.04 2.57 -28.37
CA SER A 56 9.21 1.39 -28.58
C SER A 56 7.96 1.44 -27.70
N SER A 57 6.80 1.08 -28.26
CA SER A 57 5.53 1.01 -27.52
C SER A 57 5.55 0.01 -26.36
N GLU A 58 6.49 -0.94 -26.36
CA GLU A 58 6.65 -1.95 -25.30
C GLU A 58 7.20 -1.36 -23.99
N TYR A 59 8.00 -0.29 -24.07
CA TYR A 59 8.59 0.43 -22.94
C TYR A 59 8.08 1.88 -22.88
N SER A 60 6.77 2.03 -22.70
CA SER A 60 6.17 3.34 -22.54
C SER A 60 6.32 3.86 -21.10
N MET A 61 6.84 5.08 -20.98
CA MET A 61 6.89 5.79 -19.69
C MET A 61 5.48 6.02 -19.11
N ASP A 62 4.45 6.15 -19.94
CA ASP A 62 3.05 6.19 -19.46
C ASP A 62 2.69 4.89 -18.71
N LYS A 63 3.09 3.72 -19.24
CA LYS A 63 2.83 2.42 -18.62
C LYS A 63 3.58 2.29 -17.29
N ALA A 64 4.87 2.65 -17.26
CA ALA A 64 5.66 2.64 -16.04
C ALA A 64 5.04 3.55 -14.95
N MET A 65 4.54 4.73 -15.35
CA MET A 65 3.89 5.65 -14.42
C MET A 65 2.59 5.09 -13.84
N VAL A 66 1.79 4.39 -14.66
CA VAL A 66 0.58 3.68 -14.20
C VAL A 66 0.96 2.57 -13.21
N GLU A 67 1.99 1.78 -13.51
CA GLU A 67 2.45 0.70 -12.62
C GLU A 67 2.91 1.22 -11.25
N PHE A 68 3.66 2.33 -11.21
CA PHE A 68 4.02 2.97 -9.93
C PHE A 68 2.81 3.52 -9.18
N ALA A 69 1.85 4.15 -9.86
CA ALA A 69 0.64 4.68 -9.24
C ALA A 69 -0.24 3.57 -8.65
N ILE A 70 -0.35 2.43 -9.34
CA ILE A 70 -1.03 1.22 -8.83
C ILE A 70 -0.28 0.64 -7.64
N MET A 71 1.05 0.57 -7.71
CA MET A 71 1.88 0.05 -6.62
C MET A 71 1.72 0.87 -5.34
N ASP A 72 1.70 2.22 -5.43
CA ASP A 72 1.46 3.08 -4.26
C ASP A 72 0.05 2.87 -3.68
N ARG A 73 -0.97 2.75 -4.53
CA ARG A 73 -2.34 2.43 -4.09
C ARG A 73 -2.40 1.10 -3.34
N ASP A 74 -1.83 0.04 -3.92
CA ASP A 74 -1.89 -1.31 -3.35
C ASP A 74 -1.11 -1.39 -2.04
N LEU A 75 0.03 -0.72 -1.96
CA LEU A 75 0.80 -0.57 -0.73
C LEU A 75 -0.03 0.12 0.36
N ASN A 76 -0.69 1.23 0.03
CA ASN A 76 -1.58 1.94 0.94
C ASN A 76 -2.75 1.08 1.42
N HIS A 77 -3.37 0.30 0.52
CA HIS A 77 -4.45 -0.63 0.89
C HIS A 77 -3.97 -1.73 1.83
N TYR A 78 -2.81 -2.33 1.55
CA TYR A 78 -2.25 -3.37 2.41
C TYR A 78 -1.95 -2.82 3.81
N VAL A 79 -1.34 -1.64 3.88
CA VAL A 79 -1.06 -0.95 5.13
C VAL A 79 -2.34 -0.73 5.94
N LYS A 80 -3.39 -0.19 5.31
CA LYS A 80 -4.69 0.04 5.96
C LYS A 80 -5.34 -1.26 6.43
N ALA A 81 -5.26 -2.34 5.65
CA ALA A 81 -5.83 -3.64 6.01
C ALA A 81 -5.15 -4.24 7.25
N VAL A 82 -3.83 -4.16 7.33
CA VAL A 82 -3.06 -4.61 8.50
C VAL A 82 -3.40 -3.77 9.74
N GLN A 83 -3.38 -2.44 9.64
CA GLN A 83 -3.74 -1.56 10.78
C GLN A 83 -5.16 -1.80 11.26
N SER A 84 -6.12 -1.91 10.34
CA SER A 84 -7.51 -2.17 10.68
C SER A 84 -7.70 -3.54 11.33
N THR A 85 -6.89 -4.54 10.98
CA THR A 85 -6.91 -5.86 11.64
C THR A 85 -6.35 -5.78 13.06
N ILE A 86 -5.21 -5.11 13.23
CA ILE A 86 -4.59 -4.91 14.55
C ILE A 86 -5.56 -4.18 15.49
N ASN A 87 -6.15 -3.07 15.04
CA ASN A 87 -7.10 -2.29 15.84
C ASN A 87 -8.32 -3.13 16.20
N HIS A 88 -8.90 -3.85 15.24
CA HIS A 88 -10.05 -4.73 15.47
C HIS A 88 -9.76 -5.78 16.55
N VAL A 89 -8.59 -6.44 16.52
CA VAL A 89 -8.25 -7.46 17.52
C VAL A 89 -7.95 -6.84 18.90
N LYS A 90 -7.31 -5.67 18.93
CA LYS A 90 -7.06 -4.92 20.18
C LYS A 90 -8.35 -4.47 20.86
N GLU A 91 -9.35 -4.08 20.08
CA GLU A 91 -10.66 -3.59 20.54
C GLU A 91 -11.57 -4.73 20.99
N GLU A 92 -11.77 -5.75 20.16
CA GLU A 92 -12.67 -6.89 20.46
C GLU A 92 -12.13 -7.80 21.57
N ARG A 93 -10.80 -7.84 21.75
CA ARG A 93 -10.12 -8.73 22.72
C ARG A 93 -10.68 -10.17 22.71
N PRO A 94 -10.67 -10.83 21.55
CA PRO A 94 -11.34 -12.11 21.40
C PRO A 94 -10.73 -13.18 22.32
N GLU A 95 -11.57 -14.03 22.89
CA GLU A 95 -11.14 -15.14 23.77
C GLU A 95 -10.19 -16.11 23.08
N LYS A 96 -10.35 -16.26 21.76
CA LYS A 96 -9.48 -17.07 20.90
C LYS A 96 -8.86 -16.18 19.83
N ILE A 97 -7.56 -16.37 19.59
CA ILE A 97 -6.84 -15.64 18.54
C ILE A 97 -7.47 -15.98 17.18
N PRO A 98 -8.00 -15.01 16.43
CA PRO A 98 -8.57 -15.26 15.12
C PRO A 98 -7.47 -15.49 14.08
N ASP A 99 -7.84 -16.00 12.91
CA ASP A 99 -6.92 -16.07 11.77
C ASP A 99 -6.61 -14.66 11.25
N LEU A 100 -5.49 -14.11 11.72
CA LEU A 100 -5.05 -12.76 11.39
C LEU A 100 -4.76 -12.60 9.90
N LYS A 101 -4.21 -13.63 9.25
CA LYS A 101 -3.91 -13.60 7.82
C LYS A 101 -5.20 -13.48 7.02
N LEU A 102 -6.19 -14.33 7.31
CA LEU A 102 -7.49 -14.29 6.64
C LEU A 102 -8.21 -12.95 6.87
N LEU A 103 -8.10 -12.36 8.06
CA LEU A 103 -8.69 -11.05 8.35
C LEU A 103 -8.04 -9.94 7.53
N VAL A 104 -6.71 -9.93 7.41
CA VAL A 104 -5.98 -8.97 6.57
C VAL A 104 -6.38 -9.14 5.11
N GLU A 105 -6.38 -10.37 4.59
CA GLU A 105 -6.76 -10.66 3.20
C GLU A 105 -8.18 -10.18 2.88
N LYS A 106 -9.15 -10.46 3.75
CA LYS A 106 -10.54 -9.99 3.57
C LYS A 106 -10.63 -8.47 3.54
N LYS A 107 -9.96 -7.79 4.47
CA LYS A 107 -9.97 -6.31 4.52
C LYS A 107 -9.23 -5.71 3.32
N PHE A 108 -8.15 -6.32 2.88
CA PHE A 108 -7.39 -5.89 1.70
C PHE A 108 -8.22 -6.03 0.42
N LEU A 109 -8.83 -7.19 0.18
CA LEU A 109 -9.73 -7.41 -0.95
C LEU A 109 -10.94 -6.46 -0.91
N ALA A 110 -11.49 -6.19 0.27
CA ALA A 110 -12.59 -5.23 0.42
C ALA A 110 -12.15 -3.79 0.07
N LEU A 111 -10.90 -3.41 0.34
CA LEU A 111 -10.34 -2.13 -0.08
C LEU A 111 -10.14 -2.09 -1.60
N GLN A 112 -9.59 -3.16 -2.18
CA GLN A 112 -9.44 -3.27 -3.64
C GLN A 112 -10.78 -3.20 -4.37
N ASN A 113 -11.81 -3.90 -3.91
CA ASN A 113 -13.14 -3.92 -4.54
C ASN A 113 -13.89 -2.59 -4.41
N LYS A 114 -13.56 -1.78 -3.40
CA LYS A 114 -14.13 -0.42 -3.24
C LYS A 114 -13.43 0.60 -4.13
N SER A 115 -12.19 0.31 -4.50
CA SER A 115 -11.43 1.14 -5.41
C SER A 115 -11.79 0.81 -6.85
N SER A 116 -12.00 1.83 -7.68
CA SER A 116 -12.09 1.60 -9.12
C SER A 116 -10.70 1.29 -9.67
N ASP A 117 -10.63 0.56 -10.79
CA ASP A 117 -9.37 0.38 -11.52
C ASP A 117 -8.77 1.72 -11.98
N MET A 118 -9.54 2.80 -11.97
CA MET A 118 -9.08 4.14 -12.33
C MET A 118 -8.63 4.97 -11.12
N ASP A 119 -8.69 4.47 -9.89
CA ASP A 119 -8.36 5.26 -8.69
C ASP A 119 -6.90 5.75 -8.69
N PHE A 120 -6.00 5.06 -9.40
CA PHE A 120 -4.63 5.50 -9.60
C PHE A 120 -4.55 6.86 -10.33
N GLN A 121 -5.59 7.24 -11.08
CA GLN A 121 -5.66 8.53 -11.76
C GLN A 121 -5.73 9.71 -10.79
N ASN A 122 -6.07 9.46 -9.51
CA ASN A 122 -6.04 10.48 -8.47
C ASN A 122 -4.65 10.65 -7.83
N ASN A 123 -3.66 9.84 -8.20
CA ASN A 123 -2.29 9.99 -7.71
C ASN A 123 -1.72 11.32 -8.19
N GLU A 124 -1.29 12.17 -7.26
CA GLU A 124 -0.85 13.55 -7.53
C GLU A 124 0.26 13.62 -8.58
N LYS A 125 1.25 12.72 -8.49
CA LYS A 125 2.37 12.67 -9.43
C LYS A 125 1.94 12.18 -10.81
N PHE A 126 1.02 11.21 -10.87
CA PHE A 126 0.44 10.77 -12.14
C PHE A 126 -0.31 11.91 -12.83
N VAL A 127 -1.14 12.66 -12.09
CA VAL A 127 -1.86 13.82 -12.63
C VAL A 127 -0.90 14.88 -13.15
N GLN A 128 0.13 15.22 -12.35
CA GLN A 128 1.15 16.20 -12.73
C GLN A 128 1.87 15.77 -14.02
N PHE A 129 2.29 14.51 -14.11
CA PHE A 129 2.94 13.95 -15.29
C PHE A 129 2.09 14.07 -16.55
N LYS A 130 0.80 13.71 -16.49
CA LYS A 130 -0.10 13.85 -17.65
C LYS A 130 -0.27 15.31 -18.07
N GLN A 131 -0.29 16.23 -17.11
CA GLN A 131 -0.39 17.66 -17.38
C GLN A 131 0.89 18.19 -18.06
N GLN A 132 2.08 17.86 -17.56
CA GLN A 132 3.36 18.28 -18.13
C GLN A 132 3.54 17.78 -19.57
N LEU A 133 3.22 16.51 -19.83
CA LEU A 133 3.26 15.96 -21.19
C LEU A 133 2.29 16.66 -22.16
N LYS A 134 1.13 17.09 -21.67
CA LYS A 134 0.15 17.82 -22.47
C LYS A 134 0.63 19.24 -22.80
N GLU A 135 1.40 19.86 -21.92
CA GLU A 135 1.96 21.20 -22.14
C GLU A 135 3.11 21.17 -23.14
N LEU A 136 4.02 20.19 -23.05
CA LEU A 136 5.12 20.03 -23.99
C LEU A 136 4.63 19.77 -25.43
N LYS A 137 3.59 18.94 -25.60
CA LYS A 137 3.04 18.62 -26.93
C LYS A 137 2.31 19.78 -27.62
N LYS A 138 2.12 20.92 -26.95
CA LYS A 138 1.54 22.13 -27.55
C LYS A 138 2.59 23.05 -28.18
N GLN A 139 3.87 22.82 -27.88
CA GLN A 139 5.00 23.54 -28.48
C GLN A 139 5.35 22.89 -29.82
#